data_AF-B7PIM3-F1
#
_entry.id   AF-B7PIM3-F1
#
_cell.length_a   1.000
_cell.length_b   1.000
_cell.length_c   1.000
_cell.angle_alpha   90.00
_cell.angle_beta   90.00
_cell.angle_gamma   90.00
#
_symmetry.space_group_name_H-M   'P 1'
#
loop_
_entity.id
_entity.type
_entity.pdbx_description
1 polymer ?
#
loop_
_entity_poly.entity_id
_entity_poly.type
_entity_poly.pdbx_seq_one_letter_code
_entity_poly.pdbx_strand_id
1 'polypeptide(L)'
;ALEFGRTNEPNAVRTYAKLNPSVRIQECGLFVCTDLPFLCTSPDRLLDGNGLLEVKCPFTARLYETLAETSKHHSIGIRICKKNKCLYLPKTNKYYFQVQGQLNITQRDYCDLMFWSPTDKFVQRITRDNNFWKRLTPKLQDFYFGYLLP
;
A
#
# COMPACT_ATOMS: atom_id res chain seq x y z
N ALA A 1 10.30 -0.16 14.42
CA ALA A 1 9.16 0.00 13.49
C ALA A 1 9.19 -1.03 12.36
N LEU A 2 10.31 -1.18 11.64
CA LEU A 2 10.44 -2.17 10.54
C LEU A 2 10.22 -3.62 11.01
N GLU A 3 10.85 -4.03 12.11
CA GLU A 3 10.67 -5.35 12.69
C GLU A 3 9.21 -5.63 13.09
N PHE A 4 8.55 -4.67 13.74
CA PHE A 4 7.15 -4.79 14.11
C PHE A 4 6.24 -5.01 12.90
N GLY A 5 6.51 -4.30 11.79
CA GLY A 5 5.79 -4.49 10.54
C GLY A 5 5.93 -5.91 10.02
N ARG A 6 7.16 -6.39 9.87
CA ARG A 6 7.50 -7.73 9.39
C ARG A 6 6.87 -8.84 10.23
N THR A 7 6.91 -8.70 11.55
CA THR A 7 6.34 -9.71 12.47
C THR A 7 4.82 -9.76 12.42
N ASN A 8 4.15 -8.64 12.14
CA ASN A 8 2.68 -8.56 12.16
C ASN A 8 2.02 -8.67 10.80
N GLU A 9 2.75 -8.51 9.71
CA GLU A 9 2.22 -8.68 8.36
C GLU A 9 1.49 -10.04 8.17
N PRO A 10 2.00 -11.19 8.65
CA PRO A 10 1.25 -12.45 8.58
C PRO A 10 -0.09 -12.41 9.35
N ASN A 11 -0.18 -11.66 10.44
CA ASN A 11 -1.44 -11.49 11.19
C ASN A 11 -2.45 -10.65 10.40
N ALA A 12 -1.97 -9.58 9.76
CA ALA A 12 -2.78 -8.74 8.90
C ALA A 12 -3.30 -9.51 7.68
N VAL A 13 -2.44 -10.28 7.00
CA VAL A 13 -2.83 -11.13 5.86
C VAL A 13 -3.85 -12.19 6.28
N ARG A 14 -3.66 -12.85 7.44
CA ARG A 14 -4.67 -13.78 7.98
C ARG A 14 -6.00 -13.09 8.29
N THR A 15 -5.96 -11.86 8.79
CA THR A 15 -7.16 -11.06 9.03
C THR A 15 -7.87 -10.74 7.72
N TYR A 16 -7.13 -10.32 6.68
CA TYR A 16 -7.67 -10.05 5.37
C TYR A 16 -8.30 -11.30 4.74
N ALA A 17 -7.63 -12.45 4.82
CA ALA A 17 -8.13 -13.74 4.31
C ALA A 17 -9.47 -14.15 4.94
N LYS A 18 -9.60 -13.96 6.27
CA LYS A 18 -10.85 -14.25 6.98
C LYS A 18 -12.02 -13.35 6.54
N LEU A 19 -11.73 -12.10 6.18
CA LEU A 19 -12.75 -11.16 5.68
C LEU A 19 -13.14 -11.45 4.22
N ASN A 20 -12.23 -12.06 3.46
CA ASN A 20 -12.38 -12.30 2.03
C ASN A 20 -12.13 -13.78 1.70
N PRO A 21 -12.95 -14.72 2.20
CA PRO A 21 -12.68 -16.15 2.13
C PRO A 21 -12.65 -16.71 0.69
N SER A 22 -13.24 -15.99 -0.27
CA SER A 22 -13.25 -16.35 -1.69
C SER A 22 -12.07 -15.80 -2.49
N VAL A 23 -11.26 -14.91 -1.90
CA VAL A 23 -10.12 -14.28 -2.58
C VAL A 23 -8.89 -15.16 -2.40
N ARG A 24 -8.25 -15.54 -3.51
CA ARG A 24 -6.98 -16.27 -3.48
C ARG A 24 -5.85 -15.28 -3.19
N ILE A 25 -5.13 -15.52 -2.10
CA ILE A 25 -3.99 -14.70 -1.67
C ILE A 25 -2.70 -15.49 -1.92
N GLN A 26 -1.73 -14.89 -2.61
CA GLN A 26 -0.46 -15.54 -2.95
C GLN A 26 0.72 -14.67 -2.54
N GLU A 27 1.79 -15.30 -2.07
CA GLU A 27 3.08 -14.63 -1.89
C GLU A 27 3.71 -14.28 -3.26
N CYS A 28 4.55 -13.27 -3.27
CA CYS A 28 5.29 -12.84 -4.44
C CYS A 28 6.64 -12.24 -4.05
N GLY A 29 7.52 -12.12 -5.04
CA GLY A 29 8.81 -11.46 -4.91
C GLY A 29 8.85 -10.11 -5.62
N LEU A 30 10.03 -9.78 -6.12
CA LEU A 30 10.28 -8.56 -6.86
C LEU A 30 9.74 -8.64 -8.29
N PHE A 31 9.00 -7.61 -8.71
CA PHE A 31 8.62 -7.37 -10.09
C PHE A 31 9.48 -6.24 -10.66
N VAL A 32 10.07 -6.47 -11.82
CA VAL A 32 10.81 -5.44 -12.57
C VAL A 32 9.90 -4.93 -13.69
N CYS A 33 9.87 -3.62 -13.88
CA CYS A 33 9.08 -3.00 -14.94
C CYS A 33 9.72 -3.33 -16.29
N THR A 34 8.95 -3.94 -17.19
CA THR A 34 9.43 -4.33 -18.52
C THR A 34 9.83 -3.14 -19.37
N ASP A 35 9.06 -2.05 -19.28
CA ASP A 35 9.25 -0.86 -20.12
C ASP A 35 10.33 0.07 -19.56
N LEU A 36 10.53 0.04 -18.24
CA LEU A 36 11.50 0.87 -17.51
C LEU A 36 12.29 -0.01 -16.53
N PRO A 37 13.28 -0.79 -16.99
CA PRO A 37 13.94 -1.83 -16.19
C PRO A 37 14.62 -1.35 -14.90
N PHE A 38 14.86 -0.04 -14.76
CA PHE A 38 15.36 0.57 -13.53
C PHE A 38 14.29 0.74 -12.43
N LEU A 39 13.02 0.47 -12.74
CA LEU A 39 11.92 0.48 -11.78
C LEU A 39 11.54 -0.94 -11.37
N CYS A 40 11.35 -1.16 -10.08
CA CYS A 40 10.90 -2.43 -9.54
C CYS A 40 10.00 -2.23 -8.32
N THR A 41 9.25 -3.27 -7.96
CA THR A 41 8.35 -3.25 -6.81
C THR A 41 8.17 -4.64 -6.22
N SER A 42 7.96 -4.71 -4.90
CA SER A 42 7.61 -5.93 -4.18
C SER A 42 6.31 -5.67 -3.43
N PRO A 43 5.13 -5.96 -4.02
CA PRO A 43 3.88 -5.93 -3.26
C PRO A 43 3.89 -7.04 -2.21
N ASP A 44 3.12 -6.86 -1.13
CA ASP A 44 3.11 -7.86 -0.06
C ASP A 44 2.43 -9.15 -0.53
N ARG A 45 1.25 -9.09 -1.16
CA ARG A 45 0.58 -10.27 -1.71
C ARG A 45 -0.09 -9.97 -3.05
N LEU A 46 -0.24 -11.02 -3.87
CA LEU A 46 -1.14 -11.01 -5.03
C LEU A 46 -2.54 -11.43 -4.58
N LEU A 47 -3.55 -10.73 -5.10
CA LEU A 47 -4.96 -11.09 -4.91
C LEU A 47 -5.53 -11.55 -6.25
N ASP A 48 -5.93 -12.81 -6.32
CA ASP A 48 -6.42 -13.46 -7.53
C ASP A 48 -5.50 -13.17 -8.74
N GLY A 49 -6.08 -13.08 -9.94
CA GLY A 49 -5.34 -12.76 -11.17
C GLY A 49 -4.94 -11.29 -11.32
N ASN A 50 -5.64 -10.35 -10.67
CA ASN A 50 -5.59 -8.93 -11.09
C ASN A 50 -5.54 -7.89 -9.94
N GLY A 51 -5.50 -8.36 -8.69
CA GLY A 51 -5.40 -7.51 -7.52
C GLY A 51 -4.04 -7.63 -6.82
N LEU A 52 -3.76 -6.68 -5.94
CA LEU A 52 -2.66 -6.69 -4.99
C LEU A 52 -3.19 -6.44 -3.57
N LEU A 53 -2.46 -6.89 -2.57
CA LEU A 53 -2.62 -6.49 -1.18
C LEU A 53 -1.30 -5.88 -0.71
N GLU A 54 -1.42 -4.69 -0.13
CA GLU A 54 -0.31 -3.99 0.54
C GLU A 54 -0.73 -3.74 1.98
N VAL A 55 0.13 -4.10 2.92
CA VAL A 55 -0.13 -4.13 4.37
C VAL A 55 0.76 -3.12 5.07
N LYS A 56 0.13 -2.30 5.92
CA LYS A 56 0.81 -1.38 6.82
C LYS A 56 0.42 -1.70 8.25
N CYS A 57 1.41 -2.10 9.05
CA CYS A 57 1.27 -2.34 10.49
C CYS A 57 1.99 -1.22 11.27
N PRO A 58 1.40 -0.03 11.41
CA PRO A 58 2.06 1.10 12.08
C PRO A 58 2.34 0.75 13.55
N PHE A 59 3.60 0.85 13.96
CA PHE A 59 4.04 0.53 15.32
C PHE A 59 3.26 1.30 16.39
N THR A 60 2.92 2.56 16.15
CA THR A 60 2.18 3.41 17.07
C THR A 60 0.73 2.99 17.26
N ALA A 61 0.15 2.17 16.38
CA ALA A 61 -1.23 1.69 16.57
C ALA A 61 -1.39 0.74 17.75
N ARG A 62 -0.30 0.22 18.33
CA ARG A 62 -0.36 -0.56 19.58
C ARG A 62 -0.70 0.29 20.82
N LEU A 63 -0.64 1.63 20.70
CA LEU A 63 -0.84 2.56 21.80
C LEU A 63 -2.30 2.99 21.95
N TYR A 64 -3.15 2.64 20.99
CA TYR A 64 -4.55 3.06 20.93
C TYR A 64 -5.44 1.89 20.52
N GLU A 65 -6.72 1.97 20.84
CA GLU A 65 -7.66 0.89 20.51
C GLU A 65 -8.02 0.89 19.01
N THR A 66 -8.07 2.08 18.40
CA THR A 66 -8.49 2.23 16.99
C THR A 66 -7.43 2.93 16.13
N LEU A 67 -7.44 2.62 14.84
CA LEU A 67 -6.65 3.33 13.84
C LEU A 67 -7.09 4.79 13.68
N ALA A 68 -8.36 5.09 13.95
CA ALA A 68 -8.88 6.44 13.95
C ALA A 68 -8.25 7.28 15.07
N GLU A 69 -8.19 6.75 16.29
CA GLU A 69 -7.51 7.42 17.39
C GLU A 69 -6.01 7.55 17.12
N THR A 70 -5.37 6.47 16.65
CA THR A 70 -3.96 6.51 16.25
C THR A 70 -3.69 7.62 15.23
N SER A 71 -4.56 7.79 14.24
CA SER A 71 -4.44 8.80 13.17
C SER A 71 -4.60 10.24 13.67
N LYS A 72 -5.30 10.47 14.80
CA LYS A 72 -5.41 11.80 15.43
C LYS A 72 -4.11 12.20 16.11
N HIS A 73 -3.41 11.26 16.74
CA HIS A 73 -2.21 11.53 17.53
C HIS A 73 -0.90 11.30 16.76
N HIS A 74 -0.92 10.47 15.72
CA HIS A 74 0.26 10.11 14.94
C HIS A 74 0.00 10.09 13.44
N SER A 75 0.99 10.52 12.65
CA SER A 75 0.90 10.45 11.19
C SER A 75 1.22 9.04 10.68
N ILE A 76 0.23 8.16 10.71
CA ILE A 76 0.32 6.79 10.15
C ILE A 76 -0.04 6.68 8.67
N GLY A 77 -0.39 7.81 8.02
CA GLY A 77 -0.69 7.90 6.59
C GLY A 77 -2.16 8.12 6.27
N ILE A 78 -3.05 7.42 6.97
CA ILE A 78 -4.50 7.62 6.87
C ILE A 78 -4.96 8.85 7.67
N ARG A 79 -6.15 9.37 7.33
CA ARG A 79 -6.81 10.54 7.91
C ARG A 79 -8.30 10.26 8.09
N ILE A 80 -8.95 11.04 8.95
CA ILE A 80 -10.41 10.99 9.16
C ILE A 80 -11.08 12.05 8.29
N CYS A 81 -12.04 11.66 7.46
CA CYS A 81 -12.84 12.59 6.67
C CYS A 81 -13.76 13.41 7.59
N LYS A 82 -13.71 14.74 7.47
CA LYS A 82 -14.51 15.65 8.32
C LYS A 82 -16.02 15.43 8.18
N LYS A 83 -16.49 15.04 6.99
CA LYS A 83 -17.92 14.91 6.65
C LYS A 83 -18.56 13.64 7.21
N ASN A 84 -17.97 12.47 6.94
CA ASN A 84 -18.57 11.17 7.29
C ASN A 84 -17.81 10.42 8.40
N LYS A 85 -16.73 11.01 8.93
CA LYS A 85 -15.87 10.42 9.98
C LYS A 85 -15.21 9.09 9.59
N CYS A 86 -15.22 8.72 8.31
CA CYS A 86 -14.54 7.53 7.81
C CYS A 86 -13.04 7.77 7.63
N LEU A 87 -12.24 6.73 7.81
CA LEU A 87 -10.82 6.74 7.47
C LEU A 87 -10.61 6.72 5.96
N TYR A 88 -9.56 7.39 5.51
CA TYR A 88 -9.10 7.37 4.12
C TYR A 88 -7.61 7.68 4.02
N LEU A 89 -6.98 7.20 2.96
CA LEU A 89 -5.65 7.60 2.53
C LEU A 89 -5.75 8.77 1.54
N PRO A 90 -5.18 9.94 1.84
CA PRO A 90 -5.07 11.04 0.87
C PRO A 90 -4.22 10.63 -0.34
N LYS A 91 -4.64 11.02 -1.56
CA LYS A 91 -3.87 10.77 -2.79
C LYS A 91 -2.49 11.43 -2.81
N THR A 92 -2.26 12.43 -1.96
CA THR A 92 -0.97 13.10 -1.76
C THR A 92 -0.02 12.33 -0.84
N ASN A 93 -0.48 11.25 -0.20
CA ASN A 93 0.34 10.46 0.71
C ASN A 93 1.28 9.52 -0.05
N LYS A 94 2.52 9.35 0.44
CA LYS A 94 3.54 8.44 -0.12
C LYS A 94 3.04 7.01 -0.39
N TYR A 95 2.13 6.47 0.41
CA TYR A 95 1.57 5.14 0.18
C TYR A 95 0.69 5.08 -1.07
N TYR A 96 0.05 6.19 -1.45
CA TYR A 96 -0.70 6.26 -2.71
C TYR A 96 0.26 6.20 -3.90
N PHE A 97 1.38 6.93 -3.84
CA PHE A 97 2.43 6.85 -4.87
C PHE A 97 3.04 5.45 -4.96
N GLN A 98 3.32 4.81 -3.81
CA GLN A 98 3.80 3.42 -3.75
C GLN A 98 2.82 2.46 -4.46
N VAL A 99 1.55 2.52 -4.10
CA VAL A 99 0.52 1.65 -4.69
C VAL A 99 0.32 1.92 -6.18
N GLN A 100 0.33 3.18 -6.62
CA GLN A 100 0.25 3.49 -8.05
C GLN A 100 1.48 2.94 -8.81
N GLY A 101 2.68 3.02 -8.24
CA GLY A 101 3.87 2.38 -8.81
C GLY A 101 3.72 0.86 -8.89
N GLN A 102 3.29 0.22 -7.81
CA GLN A 102 2.99 -1.21 -7.77
C GLN A 102 2.06 -1.64 -8.90
N LEU A 103 0.90 -0.98 -9.03
CA LEU A 103 -0.11 -1.33 -10.02
C LEU A 103 0.37 -1.18 -11.47
N ASN A 104 1.15 -0.13 -11.76
CA ASN A 104 1.67 0.08 -13.10
C ASN A 104 2.81 -0.88 -13.43
N ILE A 105 3.71 -1.17 -12.48
CA ILE A 105 4.83 -2.09 -12.72
C ILE A 105 4.32 -3.53 -12.89
N THR A 106 3.35 -3.97 -12.07
CA THR A 106 2.81 -5.34 -12.15
C THR A 106 1.67 -5.49 -13.15
N GLN A 107 1.26 -4.43 -13.84
CA GLN A 107 0.11 -4.41 -14.76
C GLN A 107 -1.20 -4.95 -14.14
N ARG A 108 -1.51 -4.50 -12.92
CA ARG A 108 -2.72 -4.91 -12.17
C ARG A 108 -3.70 -3.76 -12.00
N ASP A 109 -4.97 -4.09 -11.83
CA ASP A 109 -6.04 -3.09 -11.87
C ASP A 109 -6.33 -2.44 -10.51
N TYR A 110 -6.09 -3.15 -9.40
CA TYR A 110 -6.33 -2.60 -8.07
C TYR A 110 -5.41 -3.17 -7.01
N CYS A 111 -5.25 -2.41 -5.94
CA CYS A 111 -4.60 -2.81 -4.71
C CYS A 111 -5.51 -2.51 -3.54
N ASP A 112 -5.73 -3.50 -2.68
CA ASP A 112 -6.32 -3.28 -1.37
C ASP A 112 -5.20 -2.90 -0.40
N LEU A 113 -5.13 -1.63 -0.04
CA LEU A 113 -4.19 -1.13 0.95
C LEU A 113 -4.81 -1.27 2.33
N MET A 114 -4.22 -2.15 3.15
CA MET A 114 -4.68 -2.46 4.49
C MET A 114 -3.79 -1.81 5.54
N PHE A 115 -4.40 -1.07 6.46
CA PHE A 115 -3.78 -0.70 7.74
C PHE A 115 -4.29 -1.66 8.80
N TRP A 116 -3.39 -2.25 9.58
CA TRP A 116 -3.74 -3.26 10.57
C TRP A 116 -3.07 -3.02 11.92
N SER A 117 -3.80 -3.35 12.97
CA SER A 117 -3.37 -3.47 14.36
C SER A 117 -4.08 -4.67 15.00
N PRO A 118 -3.65 -5.15 16.18
CA PRO A 118 -4.31 -6.27 16.83
C PRO A 118 -5.80 -6.04 17.16
N THR A 119 -6.20 -4.79 17.37
CA THR A 119 -7.56 -4.40 17.79
C THR A 119 -8.41 -3.82 16.66
N ASP A 120 -7.79 -3.26 15.61
CA ASP A 120 -8.51 -2.56 14.54
C ASP A 120 -7.83 -2.70 13.17
N LYS A 121 -8.61 -2.50 12.10
CA LYS A 121 -8.18 -2.59 10.72
C LYS A 121 -8.94 -1.63 9.82
N PHE A 122 -8.26 -1.14 8.79
CA PHE A 122 -8.84 -0.30 7.75
C PHE A 122 -8.34 -0.78 6.38
N VAL A 123 -9.24 -0.95 5.41
CA VAL A 123 -8.90 -1.33 4.04
C VAL A 123 -9.43 -0.28 3.08
N GLN A 124 -8.59 0.17 2.17
CA GLN A 124 -8.98 1.02 1.06
C GLN A 124 -8.53 0.41 -0.26
N ARG A 125 -9.50 0.12 -1.14
CA ARG A 125 -9.20 -0.23 -2.54
C ARG A 125 -8.73 1.00 -3.30
N ILE A 126 -7.57 0.89 -3.92
CA ILE A 126 -6.99 1.88 -4.81
C ILE A 126 -6.92 1.25 -6.20
N THR A 127 -7.58 1.85 -7.17
CA THR A 127 -7.51 1.43 -8.58
C THR A 127 -6.33 2.09 -9.29
N ARG A 128 -5.85 1.43 -10.34
CA ARG A 128 -4.78 1.94 -11.20
C ARG A 128 -5.22 3.25 -11.87
N ASP A 129 -4.42 4.29 -11.71
CA ASP A 129 -4.62 5.61 -12.30
C ASP A 129 -3.51 5.88 -13.32
N ASN A 130 -3.76 5.51 -14.57
CA ASN A 130 -2.79 5.65 -15.66
C ASN A 130 -2.41 7.12 -15.90
N ASN A 131 -3.31 8.07 -15.64
CA ASN A 131 -3.02 9.49 -15.80
C ASN A 131 -2.08 9.98 -14.68
N PHE A 132 -2.27 9.50 -13.45
CA PHE A 132 -1.35 9.75 -12.36
C PHE A 132 0.04 9.19 -12.66
N TRP A 133 0.11 7.95 -13.15
CA TRP A 133 1.38 7.31 -13.53
C TRP A 133 2.12 8.08 -14.63
N LYS A 134 1.44 8.44 -15.73
CA LYS A 134 2.01 9.23 -16.82
C LYS A 134 2.64 10.55 -16.35
N ARG A 135 2.09 11.18 -15.30
CA ARG A 135 2.67 12.40 -14.70
C ARG A 135 3.86 12.13 -13.77
N LEU A 136 3.94 10.93 -13.20
CA LEU A 136 4.99 10.53 -12.26
C LEU A 136 6.22 10.00 -12.98
N THR A 137 6.03 9.23 -14.05
CA THR A 137 7.12 8.53 -14.77
C THR A 137 8.27 9.44 -15.22
N PRO A 138 8.03 10.63 -15.81
CA PRO A 138 9.14 11.52 -16.21
C PRO A 138 10.01 11.93 -15.01
N LYS A 139 9.41 12.19 -13.85
CA LYS A 139 10.15 12.55 -12.63
C LYS A 139 11.02 11.40 -12.12
N LEU A 140 10.56 10.16 -12.28
CA LEU A 140 11.33 8.97 -11.92
C LEU A 140 12.51 8.75 -12.88
N GLN A 141 12.30 9.00 -14.18
CA GLN A 141 13.35 8.97 -15.19
C GLN A 141 14.41 10.04 -14.93
N ASP A 142 13.98 11.29 -14.74
CA ASP A 142 14.88 12.41 -14.46
C ASP A 142 15.72 12.15 -13.19
N PHE A 143 15.10 11.59 -12.14
CA PHE A 143 15.82 11.22 -10.94
C PHE A 143 16.87 10.13 -11.20
N TYR A 144 16.50 9.07 -11.92
CA TYR A 144 17.40 7.96 -12.21
C TYR A 144 18.59 8.39 -13.06
N PHE A 145 18.33 9.01 -14.22
CA PHE A 145 19.38 9.37 -15.17
C PHE A 145 20.14 10.63 -14.79
N GLY A 146 19.52 11.56 -14.07
CA GLY A 146 20.14 12.83 -13.70
C GLY A 146 20.88 12.82 -12.36
N TYR A 147 20.59 11.86 -11.47
CA TYR A 147 21.12 11.90 -10.10
C TYR A 147 21.57 10.54 -9.54
N LEU A 148 21.04 9.42 -10.03
CA LEU A 148 21.37 8.10 -9.49
C LEU A 148 22.54 7.45 -10.24
N LEU A 149 22.68 7.74 -11.54
CA LEU A 149 23.82 7.28 -12.32
C LEU A 149 25.03 8.21 -12.12
N PRO A 150 26.27 7.66 -12.17
CA PRO A 150 27.51 8.44 -12.04
C PRO A 150 27.72 9.49 -13.14
#